data_AF-A0A433NCE0-F1
#
_entry.id   AF-A0A433NCE0-F1
#
_cell.length_a   1.000
_cell.length_b   1.000
_cell.length_c   1.000
_cell.angle_alpha   90.00
_cell.angle_beta   90.00
_cell.angle_gamma   90.00
#
_symmetry.space_group_name_H-M   'P 1'
#
loop_
_entity.id
_entity.type
_entity.pdbx_description
1 polymer ?
#
loop_
_entity_poly.entity_id
_entity_poly.type
_entity_poly.pdbx_seq_one_letter_code
_entity_poly.pdbx_strand_id
1 'polypeptide(L)'
;MVNINRVAIVGGTHGNEFTGVYLINKFNKIPKLVQRPSFKTQTIIANIWVFNTVKRYIDKDLNRCFATADLQNDSPCYLEEKQAKFLNRLSTSKVIFKLILFWICTVRLLIWVFRSF
;
A
#
# COMPACT_ATOMS: atom_id res chain seq x y z
N MET A 1 10.83 -24.00 3.44
CA MET A 1 10.75 -22.88 2.46
C MET A 1 9.41 -22.20 2.65
N VAL A 2 9.36 -20.87 2.87
CA VAL A 2 8.08 -20.18 3.12
C VAL A 2 7.33 -20.04 1.79
N ASN A 3 6.13 -20.63 1.70
CA ASN A 3 5.27 -20.48 0.53
C ASN A 3 4.47 -19.17 0.62
N ILE A 4 4.53 -18.37 -0.44
CA ILE A 4 3.86 -17.08 -0.53
C ILE A 4 2.59 -17.29 -1.34
N ASN A 5 1.43 -17.32 -0.68
CA ASN A 5 0.17 -17.59 -1.36
C ASN A 5 -0.53 -16.32 -1.87
N ARG A 6 -0.22 -15.16 -1.27
CA ARG A 6 -0.86 -13.88 -1.55
C ARG A 6 0.14 -12.72 -1.53
N VAL A 7 0.04 -11.84 -2.51
CA VAL A 7 0.84 -10.62 -2.65
C VAL A 7 -0.09 -9.44 -2.89
N ALA A 8 0.09 -8.37 -2.11
CA ALA A 8 -0.57 -7.10 -2.37
C ALA A 8 0.40 -6.12 -3.02
N ILE A 9 -0.01 -5.55 -4.14
CA ILE A 9 0.60 -4.39 -4.79
C ILE A 9 -0.21 -3.18 -4.36
N VAL A 10 0.46 -2.27 -3.67
CA VAL A 10 -0.18 -1.09 -3.11
C VAL A 10 0.44 0.15 -3.73
N GLY A 11 -0.38 1.08 -4.22
CA GLY A 11 0.03 2.35 -4.80
C GLY A 11 -0.81 3.51 -4.28
N GLY A 12 -0.41 4.75 -4.52
CA GLY A 12 -1.15 5.93 -4.06
C GLY A 12 -1.13 6.10 -2.54
N THR A 13 0.00 5.80 -1.90
CA THR A 13 0.19 6.12 -0.48
C THR A 13 0.25 7.63 -0.26
N HIS A 14 0.91 8.34 -1.17
CA HIS A 14 0.96 9.80 -1.19
C HIS A 14 0.18 10.31 -2.40
N GLY A 15 -0.62 11.36 -2.19
CA GLY A 15 -1.52 11.89 -3.22
C GLY A 15 -0.81 12.59 -4.37
N ASN A 16 0.43 13.02 -4.17
CA ASN A 16 1.29 13.61 -5.20
C ASN A 16 2.12 12.57 -5.98
N GLU A 17 2.02 11.28 -5.67
CA GLU A 17 2.74 10.19 -6.34
C GLU A 17 1.82 9.44 -7.32
N PHE A 18 1.54 10.09 -8.45
CA PHE A 18 0.58 9.63 -9.44
C PHE A 18 0.92 8.26 -10.06
N THR A 19 2.19 7.94 -10.26
CA THR A 19 2.64 6.71 -10.93
C THR A 19 2.07 5.45 -10.27
N GLY A 20 2.07 5.41 -8.94
CA GLY A 20 1.50 4.28 -8.20
C GLY A 20 0.01 4.10 -8.49
N VAL A 21 -0.77 5.18 -8.48
CA VAL A 21 -2.22 5.15 -8.77
C VAL A 21 -2.48 4.72 -10.20
N TYR A 22 -1.77 5.27 -11.18
CA TYR A 22 -1.92 4.89 -12.59
C TYR A 22 -1.55 3.42 -12.83
N LEU A 23 -0.50 2.91 -12.18
CA LEU A 23 -0.12 1.50 -12.29
C LEU A 23 -1.18 0.58 -11.68
N ILE A 24 -1.71 0.90 -10.51
CA ILE A 24 -2.82 0.14 -9.91
C ILE A 24 -4.03 0.13 -10.85
N ASN A 25 -4.40 1.28 -11.40
CA ASN A 25 -5.48 1.38 -12.38
C ASN A 25 -5.21 0.54 -13.64
N LYS A 26 -3.96 0.52 -14.14
CA LYS A 26 -3.56 -0.30 -15.28
C LYS A 26 -3.64 -1.80 -14.95
N PHE A 27 -3.19 -2.21 -13.77
CA PHE A 27 -3.25 -3.60 -13.32
C PHE A 27 -4.68 -4.07 -13.08
N ASN A 28 -5.57 -3.19 -12.58
CA ASN A 28 -6.99 -3.49 -12.46
C ASN A 28 -7.64 -3.72 -13.83
N LYS A 29 -7.27 -2.91 -14.85
CA LYS A 29 -7.76 -3.08 -16.23
C LYS A 29 -7.16 -4.32 -16.91
N ILE A 30 -5.91 -4.66 -16.61
CA ILE A 30 -5.19 -5.78 -17.24
C ILE A 30 -4.51 -6.65 -16.16
N PRO A 31 -5.27 -7.50 -15.43
CA PRO A 31 -4.74 -8.27 -14.31
C PRO A 31 -3.62 -9.25 -14.69
N LYS A 32 -3.61 -9.71 -15.94
CA LYS A 32 -2.59 -10.63 -16.49
C LYS A 32 -1.16 -10.09 -16.34
N LEU A 33 -0.96 -8.78 -16.27
CA LEU A 33 0.36 -8.16 -16.10
C LEU A 33 1.02 -8.55 -14.76
N VAL A 34 0.22 -8.73 -13.71
CA VAL A 34 0.68 -8.96 -12.34
C VAL A 34 0.27 -10.31 -11.77
N GLN A 35 -0.51 -11.10 -12.52
CA GLN A 35 -0.88 -12.45 -12.14
C GLN A 35 0.33 -13.40 -12.25
N ARG A 36 0.50 -14.29 -11.27
CA ARG A 36 1.51 -15.35 -11.29
C ARG A 36 0.85 -16.68 -10.93
N PRO A 37 1.35 -17.82 -11.45
CA PRO A 37 0.79 -19.13 -11.12
C PRO A 37 1.08 -19.53 -9.66
N SER A 38 2.16 -19.00 -9.07
CA SER A 38 2.61 -19.36 -7.72
C SER A 38 1.86 -18.63 -6.59
N PHE A 39 1.23 -17.49 -6.87
CA PHE A 39 0.55 -16.70 -5.84
C PHE A 39 -0.59 -15.85 -6.40
N LYS A 40 -1.55 -15.51 -5.55
CA LYS A 40 -2.62 -14.57 -5.90
C LYS A 40 -2.15 -13.13 -5.69
N THR A 41 -2.35 -12.29 -6.70
CA THR A 41 -2.03 -10.87 -6.63
C THR A 41 -3.28 -10.04 -6.37
N GLN A 42 -3.20 -9.11 -5.42
CA GLN A 42 -4.22 -8.10 -5.15
C GLN A 42 -3.62 -6.71 -5.38
N THR A 43 -4.40 -5.79 -5.91
CA THR A 43 -4.01 -4.42 -6.21
C THR A 43 -4.84 -3.47 -5.36
N ILE A 44 -4.21 -2.50 -4.70
CA ILE A 44 -4.86 -1.60 -3.73
C ILE A 44 -4.38 -0.17 -3.94
N ILE A 45 -5.30 0.78 -3.94
CA ILE A 45 -4.99 2.21 -3.80
C ILE A 45 -5.03 2.54 -2.31
N ALA A 46 -3.89 2.94 -1.74
CA ALA A 46 -3.73 3.10 -0.30
C ALA A 46 -4.50 4.30 0.25
N ASN A 47 -4.45 5.45 -0.42
CA ASN A 47 -5.09 6.68 0.06
C ASN A 47 -5.71 7.45 -1.11
N ILE A 48 -7.00 7.24 -1.33
CA ILE A 48 -7.72 7.90 -2.43
C ILE A 48 -8.06 9.37 -2.10
N TRP A 49 -8.16 9.71 -0.82
CA TRP A 49 -8.57 11.04 -0.36
C TRP A 49 -7.50 12.10 -0.63
N VAL A 50 -6.22 11.73 -0.46
CA VAL A 50 -5.07 12.61 -0.75
C VAL A 50 -4.84 12.81 -2.24
N PHE A 51 -5.27 11.86 -3.08
CA PHE A 51 -5.08 11.94 -4.52
C PHE A 51 -5.78 13.16 -5.13
N ASN A 52 -7.00 13.46 -4.66
CA ASN A 52 -7.77 14.62 -5.13
C ASN A 52 -7.19 15.95 -4.66
N THR A 53 -6.35 15.95 -3.62
CA THR A 53 -5.75 17.18 -3.08
C THR A 53 -4.36 17.44 -3.64
N VAL A 54 -3.77 16.51 -4.40
CA VAL A 54 -2.39 16.59 -4.94
C VAL A 54 -1.37 16.85 -3.83
N LYS A 55 -1.70 16.47 -2.60
CA LYS A 55 -0.82 16.60 -1.42
C LYS A 55 -0.24 15.25 -1.07
N ARG A 56 0.91 15.27 -0.38
CA ARG A 56 1.53 14.06 0.13
C ARG A 56 0.62 13.32 1.12
N TYR A 57 -0.03 14.07 2.01
CA TYR A 57 -1.03 13.58 2.98
C TYR A 57 -1.99 14.72 3.37
N ILE A 58 -3.09 14.40 4.06
CA ILE A 58 -4.03 15.38 4.64
C ILE A 58 -3.60 15.73 6.07
N ASP A 59 -3.54 14.74 6.98
CA ASP A 59 -3.22 14.99 8.39
C ASP A 59 -1.80 14.54 8.75
N LYS A 60 -1.44 13.29 8.43
CA LYS A 60 -0.11 12.70 8.70
C LYS A 60 0.36 11.82 7.56
N ASP A 61 1.68 11.61 7.47
CA ASP A 61 2.25 10.67 6.51
C ASP A 61 1.77 9.22 6.80
N LEU A 62 0.99 8.65 5.87
CA LEU A 62 0.45 7.29 5.99
C LEU A 62 1.53 6.22 6.21
N ASN A 63 2.73 6.39 5.64
CA ASN A 63 3.85 5.46 5.86
C ASN A 63 4.46 5.56 7.27
N ARG A 64 3.92 6.42 8.14
CA ARG A 64 4.29 6.54 9.55
C ARG A 64 3.19 6.04 10.50
N CYS A 65 2.04 5.60 9.99
CA CYS A 65 0.88 5.17 10.78
C CYS A 65 0.75 3.64 10.95
N PHE A 66 1.79 2.87 10.59
CA PHE A 66 1.78 1.40 10.66
C PHE A 66 2.54 0.85 11.88
N ALA A 67 2.91 1.68 12.85
CA ALA A 67 3.48 1.17 14.09
C ALA A 67 2.42 0.36 14.85
N THR A 68 2.84 -0.68 15.57
CA THR A 68 1.92 -1.55 16.33
C THR A 68 1.05 -0.75 17.30
N ALA A 69 1.62 0.28 17.95
CA ALA A 69 0.88 1.17 18.84
C ALA A 69 -0.24 1.94 18.11
N ASP A 70 0.04 2.48 16.92
CA ASP A 70 -0.96 3.19 16.10
C ASP A 70 -2.07 2.25 15.61
N LEU A 71 -1.67 1.04 15.20
CA LEU A 71 -2.60 0.00 14.75
C LEU A 71 -3.47 -0.57 15.88
N GLN A 72 -3.02 -0.47 17.13
CA GLN A 72 -3.78 -0.86 18.32
C GLN A 72 -4.60 0.30 18.92
N ASN A 73 -4.35 1.55 18.53
CA ASN A 73 -5.09 2.70 19.04
C ASN A 73 -6.57 2.69 18.63
N ASP A 74 -7.49 2.35 19.53
CA ASP A 74 -8.92 2.20 19.26
C ASP A 74 -9.64 3.48 18.82
N SER A 75 -9.05 4.66 19.07
CA SER A 75 -9.62 5.95 18.70
C SER A 75 -8.65 6.78 17.84
N PRO A 76 -8.42 6.39 16.58
CA PRO A 76 -7.59 7.18 15.66
C PRO A 76 -8.30 8.49 15.30
N CYS A 77 -7.61 9.62 15.47
CA CYS A 77 -8.16 10.93 15.16
C CYS A 77 -7.95 11.29 13.68
N TYR A 78 -6.76 11.00 13.17
CA TYR A 78 -6.34 11.41 11.83
C TYR A 78 -6.82 10.45 10.73
N LEU A 79 -7.02 10.99 9.53
CA LEU A 79 -7.48 10.23 8.38
C LEU A 79 -6.54 9.08 8.04
N GLU A 80 -5.23 9.35 7.99
CA GLU A 80 -4.24 8.34 7.63
C GLU A 80 -4.10 7.23 8.70
N GLU A 81 -4.36 7.51 9.97
CA GLU A 81 -4.39 6.49 11.02
C GLU A 81 -5.59 5.54 10.85
N LYS A 82 -6.77 6.09 10.53
CA LYS A 82 -7.96 5.30 10.18
C LYS A 82 -7.70 4.43 8.95
N GLN A 83 -7.04 5.01 7.94
CA GLN A 83 -6.70 4.32 6.71
C GLN A 83 -5.66 3.21 6.93
N ALA A 84 -4.63 3.44 7.74
CA ALA A 84 -3.64 2.43 8.10
C ALA A 84 -4.28 1.23 8.80
N LYS A 85 -5.18 1.48 9.76
CA LYS A 85 -5.95 0.41 10.42
C LYS A 85 -6.80 -0.39 9.42
N PHE A 86 -7.46 0.29 8.48
CA PHE A 86 -8.22 -0.37 7.42
C PHE A 86 -7.33 -1.24 6.53
N LEU A 87 -6.21 -0.70 6.04
CA LEU A 87 -5.25 -1.41 5.20
C LEU A 87 -4.61 -2.60 5.94
N ASN A 88 -4.35 -2.49 7.24
CA ASN A 88 -3.83 -3.58 8.06
C ASN A 88 -4.83 -4.73 8.15
N ARG A 89 -6.12 -4.44 8.35
CA ARG A 89 -7.19 -5.47 8.37
C ARG A 89 -7.38 -6.17 7.02
N LEU A 90 -7.14 -5.47 5.92
CA LEU A 90 -7.21 -6.09 4.58
C LEU A 90 -6.09 -7.13 4.35
N SER A 91 -5.01 -7.07 5.13
CA SER A 91 -3.77 -7.79 4.80
C SER A 91 -3.31 -8.82 5.83
N THR A 92 -4.07 -9.05 6.89
CA THR A 92 -3.80 -10.06 7.94
C THR A 92 -3.78 -11.51 7.46
N SER A 93 -4.08 -11.79 6.18
CA SER A 93 -3.97 -13.14 5.59
C SER A 93 -2.59 -13.40 4.97
N LYS A 94 -1.52 -13.57 5.75
CA LYS A 94 -0.15 -13.94 5.27
C LYS A 94 0.20 -13.27 3.92
N VAL A 95 -0.06 -11.97 3.83
CA VAL A 95 0.16 -11.18 2.62
C VAL A 95 1.58 -10.65 2.72
N ILE A 96 2.42 -11.00 1.75
CA ILE A 96 3.64 -10.21 1.57
C ILE A 96 3.20 -8.90 0.93
N PHE A 97 3.23 -7.85 1.73
CA PHE A 97 3.13 -6.48 1.26
C PHE A 97 4.38 -6.18 0.45
N LYS A 98 4.23 -6.11 -0.87
CA LYS A 98 5.21 -5.46 -1.72
C LYS A 98 4.62 -4.11 -2.08
N LEU A 99 4.77 -3.16 -1.16
CA LEU A 99 4.48 -1.75 -1.41
C LEU A 99 5.49 -1.27 -2.46
N ILE A 100 5.07 -1.19 -3.72
CA ILE A 100 5.89 -0.59 -4.77
C ILE A 100 5.64 0.92 -4.67
N LEU A 101 6.34 1.56 -3.74
CA LEU A 101 6.43 3.03 -3.69
C LEU A 101 7.23 3.48 -4.91
N PHE A 102 6.53 4.04 -5.91
CA PHE A 102 7.19 4.86 -6.91
C PHE A 102 7.41 6.24 -6.30
N TRP A 103 8.49 6.38 -5.52
CA TRP A 103 8.91 7.67 -5.02
C TRP A 103 9.54 8.45 -6.17
N ILE A 104 8.96 9.60 -6.53
CA ILE A 104 9.62 10.55 -7.44
C ILE A 104 10.64 11.33 -6.61
N CYS A 105 11.75 10.67 -6.33
CA CYS A 105 13.06 11.27 -6.08
C CYS A 105 14.08 10.19 -6.39
N THR A 106 14.77 10.35 -7.52
CA THR A 106 15.97 9.61 -7.94
C THR A 106 15.85 8.07 -7.98
N VAL A 107 15.53 7.56 -9.18
CA VAL A 107 15.87 6.24 -9.74
C VAL A 107 16.32 5.19 -8.71
N ARG A 108 15.36 4.59 -7.98
CA ARG A 108 15.57 3.27 -7.40
C ARG A 108 14.24 2.60 -7.09
N LEU A 109 13.96 1.51 -7.80
CA LEU A 109 12.94 0.55 -7.42
C LEU A 109 13.39 -0.12 -6.12
N LEU A 110 13.11 0.50 -4.98
CA LEU A 110 13.40 -0.06 -3.67
C LEU A 110 12.35 -1.13 -3.35
N ILE A 111 12.71 -2.38 -3.61
CA ILE A 111 11.95 -3.55 -3.17
C ILE A 111 12.21 -3.70 -1.67
N TRP A 112 11.35 -3.12 -0.83
CA TRP A 112 11.32 -3.46 0.59
C TRP A 112 10.35 -4.63 0.82
N VAL A 113 10.88 -5.71 1.38
CA VAL A 113 10.11 -6.87 1.82
C VAL A 113 9.79 -6.65 3.29
N PHE A 114 8.57 -6.21 3.61
CA PHE A 114 8.09 -6.33 4.98
C PHE A 114 7.78 -7.80 5.24
N ARG A 115 8.71 -8.49 5.92
CA ARG A 115 8.39 -9.74 6.61
C ARG A 115 7.63 -9.34 7.87
N SER A 116 6.33 -9.63 7.92
CA SER A 116 5.69 -9.81 9.23
C SER A 116 6.37 -11.01 9.88
N PHE A 117 7.02 -10.79 11.02
CA PHE A 117 7.39 -11.86 11.93
C PHE A 117 6.14 -12.38 12.64
#